data_AF-A0A8I1MS97-F1
#
_entry.id   AF-A0A8I1MS97-F1
#
_cell.length_a   1.000
_cell.length_b   1.000
_cell.length_c   1.000
_cell.angle_alpha   90.00
_cell.angle_beta   90.00
_cell.angle_gamma   90.00
#
_symmetry.space_group_name_H-M   'P 1'
#
loop_
_entity.id
_entity.type
_entity.pdbx_description
1 polymer ?
#
loop_
_entity_poly.entity_id
_entity_poly.type
_entity_poly.pdbx_seq_one_letter_code
_entity_poly.pdbx_strand_id
1 'polypeptide(L)'
;MSNPSHHSHMMRSSASILRLFTASAALLAACLSLSAQTPAPQPGGSPQPPAPPVLSPDHPENLQAAIRYAIKYKAAELVIPPGIYRLPPLPTGGGPDAWHIVVENASDLAIKAEGVTLVFTDRFRSGITFQKCTNVSFSGATLKKEAVTFTQGRVEAISADGSQIDVRIAAGYPTDLHDPKAFEHAWLLFFDPATRHQDGEHLVHPCEDQRRRPRRHARRGLPRPARL
;
A
#
# COMPACT_ATOMS: atom_id res chain seq x y z
N MET A 1 6.13 34.72 73.74
CA MET A 1 7.24 35.67 73.46
C MET A 1 6.95 36.37 72.14
N SER A 2 6.83 37.69 72.27
CA SER A 2 6.89 38.85 71.36
C SER A 2 6.74 38.75 69.83
N ASN A 3 6.06 39.80 69.34
CA ASN A 3 5.53 40.14 68.03
C ASN A 3 6.58 40.93 67.15
N PRO A 4 6.23 41.72 66.11
CA PRO A 4 6.58 41.57 64.69
C PRO A 4 7.36 42.78 64.11
N SER A 5 7.56 42.89 62.77
CA SER A 5 7.75 44.18 62.02
C SER A 5 7.94 43.93 60.51
N HIS A 6 7.06 44.46 59.64
CA HIS A 6 7.23 45.68 58.78
C HIS A 6 8.08 45.46 57.51
N HIS A 7 7.93 46.10 56.34
CA HIS A 7 7.18 47.28 55.88
C HIS A 7 7.11 47.25 54.33
N SER A 8 6.05 47.84 53.76
CA SER A 8 5.98 48.29 52.35
C SER A 8 6.98 49.40 52.04
N HIS A 9 7.47 49.51 50.79
CA HIS A 9 7.80 50.82 50.22
C HIS A 9 7.74 50.87 48.69
N MET A 10 6.88 51.79 48.21
CA MET A 10 6.89 52.36 46.86
C MET A 10 8.18 53.16 46.64
N MET A 11 8.66 53.20 45.39
CA MET A 11 9.52 54.29 44.92
C MET A 11 9.26 54.57 43.43
N ARG A 12 8.71 55.77 43.17
CA ARG A 12 8.70 56.49 41.89
C ARG A 12 9.94 57.38 41.82
N SER A 13 10.51 57.56 40.62
CA SER A 13 11.07 58.83 40.09
C SER A 13 11.66 58.55 38.70
N SER A 14 11.12 59.02 37.56
CA SER A 14 11.14 60.36 36.96
C SER A 14 12.55 60.93 36.69
N ALA A 15 12.93 60.98 35.41
CA ALA A 15 14.01 61.82 34.89
C ALA A 15 13.64 62.35 33.49
N SER A 16 13.54 63.67 33.39
CA SER A 16 13.34 64.45 32.15
C SER A 16 14.68 64.97 31.67
N ILE A 17 15.04 64.83 30.37
CA ILE A 17 15.99 65.74 29.71
C ILE A 17 15.57 65.98 28.25
N LEU A 18 15.33 67.25 27.97
CA LEU A 18 15.07 67.93 26.71
C LEU A 18 16.38 68.13 25.91
N ARG A 19 16.41 67.88 24.59
CA ARG A 19 17.22 68.64 23.61
C ARG A 19 16.60 68.64 22.20
N LEU A 20 16.39 69.86 21.71
CA LEU A 20 16.15 70.29 20.32
C LEU A 20 17.28 69.84 19.39
N PHE A 21 16.97 69.54 18.12
CA PHE A 21 17.69 70.07 16.96
C PHE A 21 16.80 70.02 15.70
N THR A 22 16.68 71.18 15.06
CA THR A 22 16.07 71.50 13.77
C THR A 22 17.02 71.21 12.61
N ALA A 23 16.47 70.91 11.42
CA ALA A 23 16.95 71.26 10.06
C ALA A 23 16.67 70.10 9.08
N SER A 24 16.47 70.27 7.78
CA SER A 24 16.05 71.36 6.90
C SER A 24 15.95 70.70 5.52
N ALA A 25 15.08 71.21 4.65
CA ALA A 25 14.91 70.72 3.29
C ALA A 25 16.18 70.89 2.45
N ALA A 26 16.46 69.92 1.58
CA ALA A 26 17.24 70.15 0.36
C ALA A 26 16.80 69.15 -0.72
N LEU A 27 15.95 69.62 -1.63
CA LEU A 27 15.84 69.09 -2.98
C LEU A 27 17.21 69.32 -3.65
N LEU A 28 17.90 68.26 -4.04
CA LEU A 28 18.88 68.32 -5.11
C LEU A 28 18.51 67.27 -6.16
N ALA A 29 18.02 67.77 -7.30
CA ALA A 29 18.03 67.03 -8.53
C ALA A 29 19.49 66.84 -8.97
N ALA A 30 19.95 65.59 -8.96
CA ALA A 30 21.18 65.20 -9.61
C ALA A 30 20.84 64.17 -10.70
N CYS A 31 20.97 64.61 -11.95
CA CYS A 31 21.01 63.73 -13.11
C CYS A 31 22.11 62.67 -12.92
N LEU A 32 21.71 61.43 -12.73
CA LEU A 32 22.61 60.27 -12.74
C LEU A 32 22.07 59.28 -13.76
N SER A 33 22.72 59.31 -14.92
CA SER A 33 22.94 58.22 -15.87
C SER A 33 21.96 57.04 -15.81
N LEU A 34 21.15 56.89 -16.88
CA LEU A 34 20.54 55.62 -17.24
C LEU A 34 21.65 54.63 -17.63
N SER A 35 22.32 54.06 -16.63
CA SER A 35 23.10 52.85 -16.82
C SER A 35 22.10 51.76 -17.16
N ALA A 36 22.21 51.18 -18.36
CA ALA A 36 21.64 49.87 -18.63
C ALA A 36 22.17 48.93 -17.54
N GLN A 37 21.35 48.64 -16.54
CA GLN A 37 21.63 47.55 -15.61
C GLN A 37 21.52 46.27 -16.43
N THR A 38 22.65 45.82 -16.95
CA THR A 38 22.85 44.41 -17.25
C THR A 38 22.41 43.66 -15.98
N PRO A 39 21.40 42.78 -16.04
CA PRO A 39 21.03 41.99 -14.88
C PRO A 39 22.30 41.30 -14.38
N ALA A 40 22.64 41.50 -13.11
CA ALA A 40 23.74 40.77 -12.51
C ALA A 40 23.52 39.27 -12.78
N PRO A 41 24.57 38.51 -13.18
CA PRO A 41 24.45 37.07 -13.28
C PRO A 41 24.00 36.55 -11.93
N GLN A 42 22.80 35.98 -11.84
CA GLN A 42 22.36 35.36 -10.60
C GLN A 42 23.35 34.24 -10.28
N PRO A 43 24.03 34.27 -9.11
CA PRO A 43 24.88 33.16 -8.71
C PRO A 43 24.00 31.93 -8.59
N GLY A 44 24.46 30.84 -9.23
CA GLY A 44 23.71 29.61 -9.47
C GLY A 44 22.76 29.23 -8.35
N GLY A 45 21.46 29.33 -8.63
CA GLY A 45 20.43 28.77 -7.77
C GLY A 45 20.68 27.28 -7.62
N SER A 46 20.68 26.80 -6.38
CA SER A 46 20.69 25.37 -6.08
C SER A 46 19.63 24.67 -6.95
N PRO A 47 19.91 23.49 -7.53
CA PRO A 47 18.95 22.80 -8.39
C PRO A 47 17.62 22.64 -7.65
N GLN A 48 16.58 23.35 -8.12
CA GLN A 48 15.24 23.18 -7.58
C GLN A 48 14.82 21.72 -7.84
N PRO A 49 14.21 21.02 -6.86
CA PRO A 49 13.72 19.67 -7.08
C PRO A 49 12.86 19.60 -8.35
N PRO A 50 13.00 18.55 -9.17
CA PRO A 50 12.09 18.33 -10.29
C PRO A 50 10.66 18.25 -9.76
N ALA A 51 9.68 18.62 -10.59
CA ALA A 51 8.29 18.53 -10.17
C ALA A 51 7.93 17.08 -9.74
N PRO A 52 7.07 16.91 -8.71
CA PRO A 52 6.61 15.59 -8.32
C PRO A 52 5.82 14.93 -9.46
N PRO A 53 5.84 13.59 -9.57
CA PRO A 53 4.98 12.87 -10.52
C PRO A 53 3.50 13.22 -10.29
N VAL A 54 2.74 13.36 -11.38
CA VAL A 54 1.30 13.57 -11.30
C VAL A 54 0.64 12.30 -10.77
N LEU A 55 0.11 12.37 -9.56
CA LEU A 55 -0.57 11.26 -8.91
C LEU A 55 -2.08 11.39 -9.09
N SER A 56 -2.69 10.44 -9.80
CA SER A 56 -4.13 10.39 -9.99
C SER A 56 -4.60 8.97 -10.29
N PRO A 57 -5.90 8.65 -10.11
CA PRO A 57 -6.45 7.34 -10.48
C PRO A 57 -6.29 7.00 -11.97
N ASP A 58 -6.20 8.00 -12.84
CA ASP A 58 -5.99 7.83 -14.29
C ASP A 58 -4.52 7.50 -14.64
N HIS A 59 -3.61 7.72 -13.70
CA HIS A 59 -2.18 7.44 -13.82
C HIS A 59 -1.66 6.59 -12.64
N PRO A 60 -2.21 5.38 -12.44
CA PRO A 60 -1.86 4.54 -11.29
C PRO A 60 -0.38 4.10 -11.30
N GLU A 61 0.25 4.05 -12.48
CA GLU A 61 1.67 3.78 -12.66
C GLU A 61 2.59 4.79 -11.96
N ASN A 62 2.11 6.02 -11.73
CA ASN A 62 2.88 7.07 -11.07
C ASN A 62 2.95 6.93 -9.55
N LEU A 63 2.11 6.09 -8.93
CA LEU A 63 2.05 5.95 -7.48
C LEU A 63 3.41 5.57 -6.88
N GLN A 64 4.08 4.57 -7.44
CA GLN A 64 5.40 4.17 -6.96
C GLN A 64 6.44 5.28 -7.16
N ALA A 65 6.35 6.04 -8.25
CA ALA A 65 7.25 7.17 -8.49
C ALA A 65 7.01 8.31 -7.48
N ALA A 66 5.76 8.60 -7.13
CA ALA A 66 5.40 9.59 -6.12
C ALA A 66 5.91 9.22 -4.73
N ILE A 67 5.81 7.94 -4.34
CA ILE A 67 6.39 7.41 -3.09
C ILE A 67 7.91 7.60 -3.09
N ARG A 68 8.61 7.18 -4.16
CA ARG A 68 10.07 7.37 -4.25
C ARG A 68 10.47 8.84 -4.20
N TYR A 69 9.69 9.71 -4.83
CA TYR A 69 9.91 11.15 -4.80
C TYR A 69 9.80 11.68 -3.37
N ALA A 70 8.71 11.37 -2.66
CA ALA A 70 8.51 11.78 -1.26
C ALA A 70 9.67 11.33 -0.36
N ILE A 71 10.14 10.08 -0.53
CA ILE A 71 11.28 9.55 0.23
C ILE A 71 12.58 10.28 -0.11
N LYS A 72 12.88 10.44 -1.41
CA LYS A 72 14.12 11.08 -1.89
C LYS A 72 14.25 12.52 -1.38
N TYR A 73 13.14 13.25 -1.36
CA TYR A 73 13.10 14.64 -0.94
C TYR A 73 12.68 14.83 0.52
N LYS A 74 12.63 13.75 1.31
CA LYS A 74 12.34 13.78 2.75
C LYS A 74 11.06 14.55 3.08
N ALA A 75 10.02 14.33 2.29
CA ALA A 75 8.70 14.86 2.57
C ALA A 75 8.17 14.26 3.88
N ALA A 76 7.58 15.09 4.75
CA ALA A 76 6.91 14.61 5.94
C ALA A 76 5.59 13.88 5.61
N GLU A 77 4.99 14.21 4.47
CA GLU A 77 3.67 13.74 4.07
C GLU A 77 3.56 13.52 2.56
N LEU A 78 2.85 12.45 2.18
CA LEU A 78 2.40 12.15 0.83
C LEU A 78 0.89 11.88 0.87
N VAL A 79 0.10 12.73 0.22
CA VAL A 79 -1.34 12.53 0.05
C VAL A 79 -1.61 11.88 -1.30
N ILE A 80 -2.26 10.73 -1.29
CA ILE A 80 -2.74 10.04 -2.49
C ILE A 80 -4.18 10.51 -2.74
N PRO A 81 -4.47 11.15 -3.89
CA PRO A 81 -5.82 11.61 -4.19
C PRO A 81 -6.83 10.44 -4.19
N PRO A 82 -8.05 10.65 -3.67
CA PRO A 82 -9.09 9.62 -3.64
C PRO A 82 -9.37 9.01 -5.01
N GLY A 83 -9.77 7.73 -5.02
CA GLY A 83 -10.13 7.01 -6.25
C GLY A 83 -9.65 5.58 -6.29
N ILE A 84 -9.84 4.92 -7.43
CA ILE A 84 -9.50 3.51 -7.62
C ILE A 84 -8.23 3.41 -8.45
N TYR A 85 -7.18 2.84 -7.86
CA TYR A 85 -5.88 2.66 -8.52
C TYR A 85 -5.70 1.19 -8.83
N ARG A 86 -5.70 0.85 -10.13
CA ARG A 86 -5.39 -0.50 -10.60
C ARG A 86 -3.89 -0.60 -10.82
N LEU A 87 -3.21 -1.31 -9.92
CA LEU A 87 -1.77 -1.38 -9.88
C LEU A 87 -1.29 -2.67 -10.52
N PRO A 88 -0.47 -2.62 -11.59
CA PRO A 88 0.32 -3.77 -12.02
C PRO A 88 1.49 -4.03 -11.05
N PRO A 89 2.03 -5.26 -10.99
CA PRO A 89 3.21 -5.53 -10.20
C PRO A 89 4.40 -4.73 -10.74
N LEU A 90 5.27 -4.27 -9.84
CA LEU A 90 6.47 -3.55 -10.24
C LEU A 90 7.41 -4.47 -11.02
N PRO A 91 8.14 -3.93 -12.02
CA PRO A 91 9.11 -4.70 -12.79
C PRO A 91 10.34 -5.13 -11.96
N THR A 92 10.51 -4.61 -10.75
CA THR A 92 11.62 -4.93 -9.83
C THR A 92 11.21 -6.01 -8.83
N GLY A 93 12.05 -7.05 -8.72
CA GLY A 93 11.81 -8.23 -7.87
C GLY A 93 11.40 -9.43 -8.72
N GLY A 94 12.37 -10.21 -9.20
CA GLY A 94 12.09 -11.48 -9.88
C GLY A 94 11.63 -12.54 -8.88
N GLY A 95 10.68 -13.41 -9.27
CA GLY A 95 10.13 -14.44 -8.38
C GLY A 95 9.03 -13.93 -7.44
N PRO A 96 8.48 -14.76 -6.53
CA PRO A 96 7.29 -14.49 -5.70
C PRO A 96 7.30 -13.17 -4.90
N ASP A 97 8.46 -12.52 -4.81
CA ASP A 97 8.70 -11.26 -4.11
C ASP A 97 8.43 -10.00 -4.96
N ALA A 98 7.81 -10.11 -6.15
CA ALA A 98 7.39 -8.90 -6.86
C ALA A 98 6.23 -8.23 -6.10
N TRP A 99 6.39 -6.96 -5.78
CA TRP A 99 5.41 -6.15 -5.05
C TRP A 99 4.71 -5.18 -5.99
N HIS A 100 3.48 -4.79 -5.67
CA HIS A 100 2.80 -3.70 -6.37
C HIS A 100 3.24 -2.33 -5.84
N ILE A 101 3.58 -2.25 -4.55
CA ILE A 101 4.12 -1.05 -3.90
C ILE A 101 5.29 -1.42 -3.00
N VAL A 102 6.37 -0.65 -3.10
CA VAL A 102 7.56 -0.75 -2.24
C VAL A 102 7.81 0.58 -1.56
N VAL A 103 7.82 0.58 -0.23
CA VAL A 103 8.31 1.70 0.58
C VAL A 103 9.63 1.24 1.22
N GLU A 104 10.76 1.73 0.73
CA GLU A 104 12.09 1.34 1.21
C GLU A 104 12.91 2.56 1.66
N ASN A 105 13.65 2.43 2.76
CA ASN A 105 14.56 3.45 3.29
C ASN A 105 13.87 4.80 3.59
N ALA A 106 12.57 4.75 3.94
CA ALA A 106 11.78 5.90 4.31
C ALA A 106 11.94 6.23 5.80
N SER A 107 11.98 7.52 6.12
CA SER A 107 12.08 8.04 7.49
C SER A 107 11.11 9.21 7.65
N ASP A 108 10.30 9.19 8.70
CA ASP A 108 9.42 10.30 9.08
C ASP A 108 8.43 10.72 7.97
N LEU A 109 7.81 9.73 7.31
CA LEU A 109 6.88 9.93 6.20
C LEU A 109 5.49 9.37 6.53
N ALA A 110 4.47 10.24 6.44
CA ALA A 110 3.07 9.85 6.49
C ALA A 110 2.47 9.71 5.08
N ILE A 111 2.04 8.51 4.71
CA ILE A 111 1.31 8.26 3.46
C ILE A 111 -0.19 8.21 3.77
N LYS A 112 -0.91 9.22 3.30
CA LYS A 112 -2.34 9.42 3.52
C LYS A 112 -3.12 9.07 2.26
N ALA A 113 -4.07 8.16 2.39
CA ALA A 113 -4.77 7.55 1.26
C ALA A 113 -6.28 7.47 1.49
N GLU A 114 -6.86 8.48 2.15
CA GLU A 114 -8.28 8.52 2.46
C GLU A 114 -9.13 8.44 1.18
N GLY A 115 -10.11 7.53 1.17
CA GLY A 115 -10.97 7.32 0.00
C GLY A 115 -10.27 6.64 -1.19
N VAL A 116 -9.07 6.09 -0.99
CA VAL A 116 -8.34 5.33 -2.01
C VAL A 116 -8.69 3.85 -1.95
N THR A 117 -8.93 3.24 -3.11
CA THR A 117 -8.95 1.78 -3.26
C THR A 117 -7.78 1.35 -4.13
N LEU A 118 -6.86 0.58 -3.55
CA LEU A 118 -5.74 -0.02 -4.28
C LEU A 118 -6.13 -1.42 -4.73
N VAL A 119 -6.20 -1.62 -6.05
CA VAL A 119 -6.51 -2.91 -6.68
C VAL A 119 -5.21 -3.51 -7.22
N PHE A 120 -4.72 -4.56 -6.58
CA PHE A 120 -3.56 -5.33 -7.02
C PHE A 120 -3.98 -6.29 -8.14
N THR A 121 -3.49 -6.07 -9.36
CA THR A 121 -3.99 -6.79 -10.55
C THR A 121 -3.40 -8.18 -10.71
N ASP A 122 -2.25 -8.47 -10.10
CA ASP A 122 -1.65 -9.80 -10.17
C ASP A 122 -2.03 -10.66 -8.96
N ARG A 123 -2.72 -11.77 -9.25
CA ARG A 123 -3.17 -12.79 -8.28
C ARG A 123 -2.03 -13.38 -7.45
N PHE A 124 -0.82 -13.48 -7.98
CA PHE A 124 0.27 -14.23 -7.35
C PHE A 124 1.35 -13.34 -6.75
N ARG A 125 1.18 -12.02 -6.85
CA ARG A 125 2.14 -11.04 -6.32
C ARG A 125 1.64 -10.44 -5.02
N SER A 126 2.58 -9.88 -4.28
CA SER A 126 2.31 -9.26 -2.99
C SER A 126 1.87 -7.79 -3.16
N GLY A 127 1.07 -7.29 -2.22
CA GLY A 127 0.50 -5.94 -2.32
C GLY A 127 1.52 -4.85 -2.03
N ILE A 128 1.81 -4.63 -0.75
CA ILE A 128 2.67 -3.54 -0.25
C ILE A 128 3.73 -4.11 0.68
N THR A 129 4.96 -3.65 0.56
CA THR A 129 6.04 -3.92 1.52
C THR A 129 6.62 -2.63 2.08
N PHE A 130 6.98 -2.67 3.36
CA PHE A 130 7.79 -1.65 4.04
C PHE A 130 9.12 -2.27 4.44
N GLN A 131 10.22 -1.66 4.02
CA GLN A 131 11.57 -2.21 4.22
C GLN A 131 12.50 -1.12 4.74
N LYS A 132 13.22 -1.40 5.83
CA LYS A 132 14.19 -0.46 6.43
C LYS A 132 13.59 0.94 6.66
N CYS A 133 12.35 0.98 7.15
CA CYS A 133 11.61 2.21 7.40
C CYS A 133 11.63 2.57 8.89
N THR A 134 11.70 3.87 9.19
CA THR A 134 11.64 4.39 10.57
C THR A 134 10.54 5.45 10.65
N ASN A 135 9.59 5.29 11.57
CA ASN A 135 8.51 6.27 11.78
C ASN A 135 7.72 6.57 10.48
N VAL A 136 7.26 5.52 9.79
CA VAL A 136 6.47 5.63 8.56
C VAL A 136 5.06 5.12 8.81
N SER A 137 4.06 5.85 8.33
CA SER A 137 2.67 5.46 8.42
C SER A 137 2.00 5.36 7.05
N PHE A 138 1.04 4.46 6.93
CA PHE A 138 0.19 4.31 5.75
C PHE A 138 -1.25 4.09 6.23
N SER A 139 -2.16 4.97 5.84
CA SER A 139 -3.52 4.99 6.38
C SER A 139 -4.55 5.46 5.38
N GLY A 140 -5.83 5.12 5.61
CA GLY A 140 -6.96 5.60 4.83
C GLY A 140 -7.33 4.78 3.58
N ALA A 141 -6.47 3.86 3.12
CA ALA A 141 -6.72 3.05 1.94
C ALA A 141 -7.53 1.77 2.20
N THR A 142 -8.35 1.41 1.23
CA THR A 142 -8.89 0.05 1.06
C THR A 142 -7.95 -0.76 0.17
N LEU A 143 -7.52 -1.94 0.63
CA LEU A 143 -6.68 -2.86 -0.14
C LEU A 143 -7.54 -3.98 -0.74
N LYS A 144 -7.44 -4.18 -2.06
CA LYS A 144 -8.18 -5.20 -2.78
C LYS A 144 -7.26 -5.97 -3.72
N LYS A 145 -7.40 -7.30 -3.74
CA LYS A 145 -6.83 -8.12 -4.80
C LYS A 145 -7.85 -8.28 -5.92
N GLU A 146 -7.41 -8.19 -7.17
CA GLU A 146 -8.29 -8.41 -8.33
C GLU A 146 -8.81 -9.85 -8.36
N ALA A 147 -7.92 -10.81 -8.08
CA ALA A 147 -8.27 -12.21 -7.87
C ALA A 147 -7.52 -12.73 -6.64
N VAL A 148 -8.20 -13.49 -5.78
CA VAL A 148 -7.61 -14.13 -4.60
C VAL A 148 -6.92 -15.43 -4.98
N THR A 149 -5.95 -15.89 -4.17
CA THR A 149 -5.22 -17.15 -4.39
C THR A 149 -5.90 -18.37 -3.80
N PHE A 150 -7.06 -18.21 -3.17
CA PHE A 150 -7.84 -19.30 -2.58
C PHE A 150 -9.27 -19.27 -3.10
N THR A 151 -9.95 -20.42 -3.04
CA THR A 151 -11.40 -20.48 -3.28
C THR A 151 -12.11 -20.65 -1.94
N GLN A 152 -13.41 -20.37 -1.91
CA GLN A 152 -14.27 -20.68 -0.78
C GLN A 152 -15.63 -21.13 -1.31
N GLY A 153 -16.26 -22.07 -0.63
CA GLY A 153 -17.57 -22.57 -1.03
C GLY A 153 -18.28 -23.31 0.09
N ARG A 154 -19.50 -23.73 -0.19
CA ARG A 154 -20.30 -24.59 0.68
C ARG A 154 -20.15 -26.03 0.25
N VAL A 155 -19.90 -26.93 1.20
CA VAL A 155 -19.96 -28.38 0.97
C VAL A 155 -21.42 -28.77 0.75
N GLU A 156 -21.71 -29.42 -0.37
CA GLU A 156 -23.05 -29.89 -0.73
C GLU A 156 -23.18 -31.40 -0.52
N ALA A 157 -22.10 -32.15 -0.73
CA ALA A 157 -22.03 -33.58 -0.47
C ALA A 157 -20.59 -34.03 -0.18
N ILE A 158 -20.46 -35.15 0.53
CA ILE A 158 -19.22 -35.90 0.72
C ILE A 158 -19.51 -37.34 0.34
N SER A 159 -18.62 -37.99 -0.44
CA SER A 159 -18.79 -39.39 -0.80
C SER A 159 -18.76 -40.28 0.46
N ALA A 160 -19.41 -41.44 0.40
CA ALA A 160 -19.50 -42.35 1.54
C ALA A 160 -18.13 -42.82 2.07
N ASP A 161 -17.12 -42.88 1.19
CA ASP A 161 -15.74 -43.23 1.52
C ASP A 161 -14.86 -42.01 1.86
N GLY A 162 -15.43 -40.79 1.85
CA GLY A 162 -14.72 -39.53 2.12
C GLY A 162 -13.73 -39.10 1.04
N SER A 163 -13.65 -39.81 -0.10
CA SER A 163 -12.67 -39.53 -1.16
C SER A 163 -13.02 -38.32 -2.04
N GLN A 164 -14.28 -37.89 -2.05
CA GLN A 164 -14.76 -36.79 -2.88
C GLN A 164 -15.66 -35.85 -2.09
N ILE A 165 -15.56 -34.57 -2.42
CA ILE A 165 -16.36 -33.50 -1.83
C ILE A 165 -16.92 -32.64 -2.96
N ASP A 166 -18.24 -32.51 -3.00
CA ASP A 166 -18.92 -31.59 -3.91
C ASP A 166 -19.02 -30.23 -3.24
N VAL A 167 -18.37 -29.22 -3.83
CA VAL A 167 -18.33 -27.86 -3.29
C VAL A 167 -19.00 -26.89 -4.26
N ARG A 168 -19.97 -26.13 -3.77
CA ARG A 168 -20.50 -24.96 -4.47
C ARG A 168 -19.62 -23.76 -4.15
N ILE A 169 -18.77 -23.38 -5.11
CA ILE A 169 -17.90 -22.20 -4.99
C ILE A 169 -18.76 -20.93 -4.83
N ALA A 170 -18.40 -20.09 -3.87
CA ALA A 170 -19.07 -18.83 -3.59
C ALA A 170 -18.81 -17.80 -4.70
N ALA A 171 -19.76 -16.90 -4.92
CA ALA A 171 -19.62 -15.85 -5.93
C ALA A 171 -18.39 -14.96 -5.64
N GLY A 172 -17.62 -14.65 -6.69
CA GLY A 172 -16.41 -13.83 -6.59
C GLY A 172 -15.13 -14.60 -6.23
N TYR A 173 -15.22 -15.91 -5.98
CA TYR A 173 -14.05 -16.76 -5.78
C TYR A 173 -13.62 -17.46 -7.08
N PRO A 174 -12.30 -17.72 -7.25
CA PRO A 174 -11.80 -18.44 -8.42
C PRO A 174 -12.39 -19.84 -8.52
N THR A 175 -12.72 -20.23 -9.76
CA THR A 175 -13.22 -21.57 -10.11
C THR A 175 -12.20 -22.41 -10.88
N ASP A 176 -11.00 -21.86 -11.08
CA ASP A 176 -9.89 -22.45 -11.82
C ASP A 176 -9.04 -23.37 -10.93
N LEU A 177 -9.68 -24.31 -10.23
CA LEU A 177 -9.03 -25.25 -9.30
C LEU A 177 -7.95 -26.13 -9.93
N HIS A 178 -7.93 -26.20 -11.26
CA HIS A 178 -6.92 -26.94 -12.02
C HIS A 178 -5.64 -26.14 -12.27
N ASP A 179 -5.59 -24.84 -11.94
CA ASP A 179 -4.38 -24.02 -12.09
C ASP A 179 -3.35 -24.44 -11.03
N PRO A 180 -2.26 -25.14 -11.42
CA PRO A 180 -1.26 -25.58 -10.46
C PRO A 180 -0.57 -24.38 -9.80
N LYS A 181 -0.48 -23.22 -10.47
CA LYS A 181 0.14 -22.03 -9.87
C LYS A 181 -0.66 -21.52 -8.66
N ALA A 182 -1.97 -21.75 -8.64
CA ALA A 182 -2.85 -21.36 -7.55
C ALA A 182 -3.10 -22.49 -6.54
N PHE A 183 -3.08 -23.75 -6.97
CA PHE A 183 -3.59 -24.88 -6.18
C PHE A 183 -2.67 -26.12 -6.21
N GLU A 184 -1.35 -25.98 -6.40
CA GLU A 184 -0.37 -27.09 -6.38
C GLU A 184 -0.49 -27.96 -5.12
N HIS A 185 -0.72 -27.31 -3.97
CA HIS A 185 -0.95 -27.93 -2.67
C HIS A 185 -2.27 -27.40 -2.11
N ALA A 186 -3.40 -27.93 -2.58
CA ALA A 186 -4.70 -27.49 -2.12
C ALA A 186 -4.97 -27.99 -0.70
N TRP A 187 -4.92 -27.08 0.28
CA TRP A 187 -5.36 -27.35 1.64
C TRP A 187 -6.86 -27.07 1.71
N LEU A 188 -7.64 -28.06 2.15
CA LEU A 188 -9.03 -27.86 2.51
C LEU A 188 -9.10 -27.50 3.98
N LEU A 189 -9.57 -26.30 4.26
CA LEU A 189 -9.88 -25.81 5.60
C LEU A 189 -11.40 -25.90 5.80
N PHE A 190 -11.81 -26.66 6.80
CA PHE A 190 -13.22 -26.78 7.17
C PHE A 190 -13.52 -25.86 8.34
N PHE A 191 -14.62 -25.11 8.22
CA PHE A 191 -15.06 -24.17 9.24
C PHE A 191 -16.46 -24.55 9.72
N ASP A 192 -16.67 -24.50 11.04
CA ASP A 192 -18.00 -24.57 11.63
C ASP A 192 -18.82 -23.36 11.15
N PRO A 193 -19.98 -23.56 10.51
CA PRO A 193 -20.81 -22.45 10.04
C PRO A 193 -21.37 -21.58 11.17
N ALA A 194 -21.53 -22.12 12.39
CA ALA A 194 -22.08 -21.40 13.54
C ALA A 194 -21.00 -20.56 14.25
N THR A 195 -19.81 -21.13 14.47
CA THR A 195 -18.75 -20.48 15.27
C THR A 195 -17.66 -19.83 14.41
N ARG A 196 -17.53 -20.21 13.14
CA ARG A 196 -16.42 -19.86 12.23
C ARG A 196 -15.03 -20.26 12.74
N HIS A 197 -14.99 -21.19 13.68
CA HIS A 197 -13.74 -21.84 14.08
C HIS A 197 -13.36 -22.89 13.04
N GLN A 198 -12.06 -23.11 12.89
CA GLN A 198 -11.54 -24.15 12.03
C GLN A 198 -11.66 -25.49 12.75
N ASP A 199 -12.41 -26.43 12.16
CA ASP A 199 -12.67 -27.75 12.74
C ASP A 199 -11.68 -28.82 12.25
N GLY A 200 -10.91 -28.51 11.19
CA GLY A 200 -9.90 -29.41 10.66
C GLY A 200 -9.18 -28.88 9.41
N GLU A 201 -8.09 -29.54 9.05
CA GLU A 201 -7.25 -29.27 7.89
C GLU A 201 -6.92 -30.57 7.17
N HIS A 202 -7.06 -30.60 5.84
CA HIS A 202 -6.72 -31.77 5.03
C HIS A 202 -5.94 -31.34 3.79
N LEU A 203 -4.76 -31.95 3.58
CA LEU A 203 -3.98 -31.75 2.35
C LEU A 203 -4.58 -32.61 1.24
N VAL A 204 -5.01 -31.96 0.16
CA VAL A 204 -5.51 -32.63 -1.03
C VAL A 204 -4.46 -32.50 -2.13
N HIS A 205 -3.97 -33.62 -2.62
CA HIS A 205 -3.21 -33.64 -3.86
C HIS A 205 -4.16 -33.42 -5.03
N PRO A 206 -3.88 -32.49 -5.96
CA PRO A 206 -4.74 -32.26 -7.11
C PRO A 206 -4.98 -33.58 -7.84
N CYS A 207 -6.26 -33.96 -7.94
CA CYS A 207 -6.67 -35.17 -8.63
C CYS A 207 -6.36 -34.99 -10.12
N GLU A 208 -5.36 -35.74 -10.61
CA GLU A 208 -5.07 -35.83 -12.03
C GLU A 208 -6.34 -36.28 -12.77
N ASP A 209 -6.84 -35.45 -13.68
CA ASP A 209 -8.13 -35.59 -14.37
C ASP A 209 -8.33 -37.01 -14.92
N GLN A 210 -9.05 -37.85 -14.16
CA GLN A 210 -9.35 -39.22 -14.57
C GLN A 210 -10.40 -39.29 -15.70
N ARG A 211 -10.89 -38.17 -16.24
CA ARG A 211 -11.81 -38.15 -17.39
C ARG A 211 -11.20 -38.59 -18.72
N ARG A 212 -9.95 -39.10 -18.75
CA ARG A 212 -9.32 -39.68 -19.94
C ARG A 212 -9.01 -41.18 -19.89
N ARG A 213 -9.51 -41.95 -18.91
CA ARG A 213 -9.44 -43.42 -18.99
C ARG A 213 -10.79 -44.01 -19.39
N PRO A 214 -10.94 -44.61 -20.59
CA PRO A 214 -12.16 -45.32 -20.92
C PRO A 214 -12.37 -46.47 -19.93
N ARG A 215 -13.55 -46.48 -19.29
CA ARG A 215 -14.01 -47.57 -18.42
C ARG A 215 -13.94 -48.89 -19.19
N ARG A 216 -12.95 -49.74 -18.92
CA ARG A 216 -13.03 -51.17 -19.26
C ARG A 216 -14.05 -51.81 -18.32
N HIS A 217 -15.31 -51.79 -18.72
CA HIS A 217 -16.31 -52.66 -18.13
C HIS A 217 -16.00 -54.12 -18.50
N ALA A 218 -16.09 -54.96 -17.48
CA ALA A 218 -15.92 -56.39 -17.50
C ALA A 218 -16.74 -57.10 -18.59
N ARG A 219 -16.13 -58.08 -19.28
CA ARG A 219 -16.90 -59.21 -19.84
C ARG A 219 -16.88 -60.36 -18.86
N ARG A 220 -18.10 -60.76 -18.53
CA ARG A 220 -18.55 -61.88 -17.71
C ARG A 220 -17.95 -63.21 -18.17
N GLY A 221 -17.91 -64.14 -17.22
CA GLY A 221 -17.37 -65.49 -17.36
C GLY A 221 -17.90 -66.29 -18.54
N LEU A 222 -17.02 -67.16 -19.04
CA LEU A 222 -17.30 -68.26 -19.95
C LEU A 222 -17.14 -69.56 -19.17
N PRO A 223 -18.07 -70.53 -19.28
CA PRO A 223 -17.89 -71.84 -18.69
C PRO A 223 -16.86 -72.65 -19.49
N ARG A 224 -16.02 -73.43 -18.79
CA ARG A 224 -15.10 -74.41 -19.39
C ARG A 224 -15.90 -75.59 -19.97
N PRO A 225 -15.60 -76.08 -21.19
CA PRO A 225 -16.14 -77.34 -21.67
C PRO A 225 -15.39 -78.52 -21.04
N ALA A 226 -16.15 -79.56 -20.70
CA ALA A 226 -15.62 -80.87 -20.30
C ALA A 226 -14.84 -81.51 -21.45
N ARG A 227 -13.71 -82.16 -21.13
CA ARG A 227 -13.06 -83.11 -22.04
C ARG A 227 -13.43 -84.53 -21.63
N LEU A 228 -13.85 -85.29 -22.63
CA LEU A 228 -13.88 -86.76 -22.69
C LEU A 228 -12.47 -87.33 -22.51
#